data_AF-A0A0U5MJV3-F1
#
_entry.id   AF-A0A0U5MJV3-F1
#
_cell.length_a   1.000
_cell.length_b   1.000
_cell.length_c   1.000
_cell.angle_alpha   90.00
_cell.angle_beta   90.00
_cell.angle_gamma   90.00
#
_symmetry.space_group_name_H-M   'P 1'
#
loop_
_entity.id
_entity.type
_entity.pdbx_description
1 polymer ?
#
loop_
_entity_poly.entity_id
_entity_poly.type
_entity_poly.pdbx_seq_one_letter_code
_entity_poly.pdbx_strand_id
1 'polypeptide(L)'
;MTVQQTINHPGAVIVDGIARLPDDKGNLVALANIKPMDLLMDEMVRKVVAYGEDLSAELARFAAHTDADIAALDALIAQDYGVEPKETKGNRTFTSFDGLLQVKVAVSERIVLGPELQAAKTVLDSLIRERGTGVDPFLMTLIQRAFKVDQEGKVDVRSILALRRMQVDDPRWPDFCRAIDDSVRVVGSKRYIRIYRRPNPQANWSMVPLDLAAVEPTPAAFERRSLRRQVEETEQLNTRLADLLDRALMHLSLEGGNTEVARDLIASSLRLLGIPERIQAGSQGEG
;
A
#
# COMPACT_ATOMS: atom_id res chain seq x y z
N MET A 1 -12.30 0.17 -47.34
CA MET A 1 -12.40 1.05 -46.16
C MET A 1 -11.95 0.27 -44.96
N THR A 2 -10.74 0.52 -44.48
CA THR A 2 -10.12 -0.23 -43.38
C THR A 2 -10.58 0.39 -42.07
N VAL A 3 -11.25 -0.39 -41.24
CA VAL A 3 -11.66 -0.03 -39.89
C VAL A 3 -10.39 0.20 -39.07
N GLN A 4 -10.00 1.45 -38.86
CA GLN A 4 -9.00 1.80 -37.86
C GLN A 4 -9.62 1.51 -36.49
N GLN A 5 -9.32 0.35 -35.94
CA GLN A 5 -9.50 0.10 -34.51
C GLN A 5 -8.67 1.15 -33.77
N THR A 6 -9.33 2.14 -33.19
CA THR A 6 -8.74 3.01 -32.18
C THR A 6 -8.43 2.14 -30.96
N ILE A 7 -7.24 1.55 -30.94
CA ILE A 7 -6.67 0.90 -29.76
C ILE A 7 -6.44 2.01 -28.74
N ASN A 8 -7.37 2.16 -27.81
CA ASN A 8 -7.34 3.21 -26.79
C ASN A 8 -6.55 2.68 -25.60
N HIS A 9 -5.22 2.84 -25.65
CA HIS A 9 -4.32 2.36 -24.61
C HIS A 9 -4.17 3.44 -23.51
N PRO A 10 -4.29 3.10 -22.20
CA PRO A 10 -4.39 4.08 -21.11
C PRO A 10 -3.15 4.98 -20.94
N GLY A 11 -1.98 4.54 -21.41
CA GLY A 11 -0.75 5.33 -21.43
C GLY A 11 -0.50 6.11 -22.72
N ALA A 12 -1.36 6.01 -23.74
CA ALA A 12 -1.07 6.57 -25.06
C ALA A 12 -1.24 8.09 -25.09
N VAL A 13 -0.36 8.74 -25.83
CA VAL A 13 -0.39 10.18 -26.14
C VAL A 13 -0.63 10.34 -27.63
N ILE A 14 -1.56 11.22 -28.01
CA ILE A 14 -1.82 11.52 -29.42
C ILE A 14 -0.84 12.61 -29.87
N VAL A 15 -0.02 12.28 -30.87
CA VAL A 15 0.88 13.23 -31.55
C VAL A 15 0.59 13.14 -33.04
N ASP A 16 0.30 14.26 -33.70
CA ASP A 16 -0.06 14.30 -35.13
C ASP A 16 -1.18 13.32 -35.53
N GLY A 17 -2.17 13.12 -34.64
CA GLY A 17 -3.29 12.19 -34.86
C GLY A 17 -2.97 10.70 -34.72
N ILE A 18 -1.73 10.34 -34.37
CA ILE A 18 -1.32 8.95 -34.15
C ILE A 18 -1.09 8.72 -32.65
N ALA A 19 -1.74 7.68 -32.11
CA ALA A 19 -1.52 7.23 -30.75
C ALA A 19 -0.13 6.60 -30.61
N ARG A 20 0.67 7.15 -29.69
CA ARG A 20 2.03 6.70 -29.38
C ARG A 20 2.20 6.44 -27.89
N LEU A 21 3.09 5.53 -27.54
CA LEU A 21 3.47 5.23 -26.16
C LEU A 21 4.97 5.55 -25.98
N PRO A 22 5.38 6.21 -24.88
CA PRO A 22 6.79 6.39 -24.58
C PRO A 22 7.44 5.05 -24.20
N ASP A 23 8.63 4.78 -24.73
CA ASP A 23 9.49 3.66 -24.31
C ASP A 23 10.28 3.96 -23.03
N ASP A 24 11.11 3.01 -22.58
CA ASP A 24 11.97 3.12 -21.40
C ASP A 24 13.03 4.24 -21.49
N LYS A 25 13.27 4.74 -22.70
CA LYS A 25 14.20 5.85 -23.00
C LYS A 25 13.46 7.16 -23.28
N GLY A 26 12.13 7.16 -23.20
CA GLY A 26 11.27 8.32 -23.46
C GLY A 26 10.98 8.60 -24.93
N ASN A 27 11.32 7.71 -25.86
CA ASN A 27 10.98 7.85 -27.28
C ASN A 27 9.51 7.46 -27.51
N LEU A 28 8.81 8.22 -28.36
CA LEU A 28 7.42 7.94 -28.70
C LEU A 28 7.32 6.89 -29.82
N VAL A 29 6.82 5.70 -29.48
CA VAL A 29 6.61 4.60 -30.43
C VAL A 29 5.12 4.50 -30.77
N ALA A 30 4.79 4.44 -32.07
CA ALA A 30 3.41 4.24 -32.51
C ALA A 30 2.85 2.91 -32.03
N LEU A 31 1.60 2.87 -31.54
CA LEU A 31 0.99 1.65 -31.00
C LEU A 31 1.03 0.47 -31.99
N ALA A 32 0.88 0.75 -33.29
CA ALA A 32 0.95 -0.26 -34.36
C ALA A 32 2.32 -0.96 -34.47
N ASN A 33 3.39 -0.34 -33.94
CA ASN A 33 4.75 -0.87 -33.95
C ASN A 33 5.14 -1.57 -32.65
N ILE A 34 4.23 -1.62 -31.66
CA ILE A 34 4.43 -2.30 -30.38
C ILE A 34 3.77 -3.66 -30.45
N LYS A 35 4.41 -4.70 -29.89
CA LYS A 35 3.82 -6.03 -29.88
C LYS A 35 2.54 -6.03 -29.04
N PRO A 36 1.47 -6.73 -29.48
CA PRO A 36 0.23 -6.78 -28.71
C PRO A 36 0.41 -7.28 -27.27
N MET A 37 1.32 -8.23 -27.04
CA MET A 37 1.62 -8.73 -25.69
C MET A 37 2.25 -7.65 -24.80
N ASP A 38 3.11 -6.80 -25.34
CA ASP A 38 3.75 -5.72 -24.59
C ASP A 38 2.72 -4.66 -24.19
N LEU A 39 1.76 -4.36 -25.08
CA LEU A 39 0.62 -3.49 -24.77
C LEU A 39 -0.26 -4.07 -23.64
N LEU A 40 -0.62 -5.36 -23.72
CA LEU A 40 -1.41 -6.02 -22.68
C LEU A 40 -0.69 -6.04 -21.33
N MET A 41 0.63 -6.24 -21.33
CA MET A 41 1.44 -6.16 -20.10
C MET A 41 1.46 -4.74 -19.53
N ASP A 42 1.64 -3.71 -20.36
CA ASP A 42 1.63 -2.32 -19.91
C ASP A 42 0.26 -1.91 -19.34
N GLU A 43 -0.84 -2.33 -19.98
CA GLU A 43 -2.21 -2.14 -19.46
C GLU A 43 -2.39 -2.80 -18.10
N MET A 44 -1.96 -4.06 -17.95
CA MET A 44 -2.04 -4.79 -16.70
C MET A 44 -1.22 -4.11 -15.59
N VAL A 45 0.02 -3.69 -15.89
CA VAL A 45 0.89 -3.00 -14.94
C VAL A 45 0.27 -1.68 -14.50
N ARG A 46 -0.18 -0.84 -15.43
CA ARG A 46 -0.83 0.46 -15.11
C ARG A 46 -2.07 0.27 -14.26
N LYS A 47 -2.87 -0.75 -14.59
CA LYS A 47 -4.03 -1.12 -13.79
C LYS A 47 -3.59 -1.45 -12.37
N VAL A 48 -2.65 -2.38 -12.18
CA VAL A 48 -2.18 -2.76 -10.84
C VAL A 48 -1.59 -1.58 -10.07
N VAL A 49 -0.81 -0.71 -10.73
CA VAL A 49 -0.24 0.50 -10.12
C VAL A 49 -1.33 1.43 -9.62
N ALA A 50 -2.35 1.74 -10.44
CA ALA A 50 -3.47 2.59 -10.03
C ALA A 50 -4.20 2.03 -8.79
N TYR A 51 -4.45 0.72 -8.76
CA TYR A 51 -5.04 0.06 -7.58
C TYR A 51 -4.12 0.19 -6.34
N GLY A 52 -2.81 0.08 -6.53
CA GLY A 52 -1.82 0.23 -5.47
C GLY A 52 -1.72 1.66 -4.93
N GLU A 53 -1.79 2.67 -5.80
CA GLU A 53 -1.79 4.08 -5.41
C GLU A 53 -3.02 4.44 -4.56
N ASP A 54 -4.20 3.97 -4.97
CA ASP A 54 -5.44 4.16 -4.21
C ASP A 54 -5.34 3.55 -2.80
N LEU A 55 -4.85 2.31 -2.71
CA LEU A 55 -4.67 1.61 -1.42
C LEU A 55 -3.63 2.31 -0.55
N SER A 56 -2.53 2.78 -1.15
CA SER A 56 -1.49 3.53 -0.46
C SER A 56 -2.03 4.84 0.12
N ALA A 57 -2.82 5.59 -0.67
CA ALA A 57 -3.49 6.79 -0.21
C ALA A 57 -4.51 6.51 0.90
N GLU A 58 -5.24 5.40 0.81
CA GLU A 58 -6.18 4.97 1.86
C GLU A 58 -5.46 4.65 3.17
N LEU A 59 -4.36 3.88 3.11
CA LEU A 59 -3.53 3.56 4.28
C LEU A 59 -2.91 4.82 4.89
N ALA A 60 -2.47 5.78 4.07
CA ALA A 60 -1.94 7.06 4.54
C ALA A 60 -2.99 7.88 5.30
N ARG A 61 -4.21 8.00 4.73
CA ARG A 61 -5.33 8.67 5.42
C ARG A 61 -5.71 7.95 6.71
N PHE A 62 -5.79 6.63 6.69
CA PHE A 62 -6.07 5.83 7.87
C PHE A 62 -5.05 6.09 8.99
N ALA A 63 -3.75 6.10 8.67
CA ALA A 63 -2.71 6.38 9.64
C ALA A 63 -2.83 7.80 10.23
N ALA A 64 -3.05 8.80 9.37
CA ALA A 64 -3.20 10.19 9.79
C ALA A 64 -4.41 10.39 10.73
N HIS A 65 -5.57 9.85 10.37
CA HIS A 65 -6.77 9.92 11.22
C HIS A 65 -6.56 9.19 12.55
N THR A 66 -5.98 8.00 12.52
CA THR A 66 -5.71 7.22 13.74
C THR A 66 -4.79 7.98 14.70
N ASP A 67 -3.75 8.64 14.18
CA ASP A 67 -2.84 9.43 15.00
C ASP A 67 -3.53 10.68 15.59
N ALA A 68 -4.41 11.34 14.82
CA ALA A 68 -5.21 12.45 15.30
C ALA A 68 -6.19 12.03 16.41
N ASP A 69 -6.90 10.91 16.23
CA ASP A 69 -7.84 10.38 17.23
C ASP A 69 -7.14 10.01 18.54
N ILE A 70 -5.96 9.39 18.44
CA ILE A 70 -5.14 9.04 19.60
C ILE A 70 -4.66 10.30 20.34
N ALA A 71 -4.21 11.33 19.60
CA ALA A 71 -3.77 12.58 20.20
C ALA A 71 -4.94 13.32 20.89
N ALA A 72 -6.12 13.31 20.28
CA ALA A 72 -7.33 13.87 20.88
C ALA A 72 -7.71 13.14 22.17
N LEU A 73 -7.66 11.80 22.18
CA LEU A 73 -7.91 11.01 23.39
C LEU A 73 -6.90 11.30 24.50
N ASP A 74 -5.60 11.39 24.17
CA ASP A 74 -4.57 11.75 25.15
C ASP A 74 -4.83 13.12 25.77
N ALA A 75 -5.23 14.12 24.94
CA ALA A 75 -5.52 15.45 25.42
C ALA A 75 -6.72 15.47 26.39
N LEU A 76 -7.76 14.68 26.09
CA LEU A 76 -8.91 14.52 27.00
C LEU A 76 -8.51 13.86 28.32
N ILE A 77 -7.67 12.82 28.27
CA ILE A 77 -7.14 12.17 29.49
C ILE A 77 -6.28 13.17 30.29
N ALA A 78 -5.37 13.87 29.65
CA ALA A 78 -4.51 14.85 30.32
C ALA A 78 -5.35 15.95 31.01
N GLN A 79 -6.39 16.43 30.33
CA GLN A 79 -7.36 17.39 30.88
C GLN A 79 -8.08 16.84 32.11
N ASP A 80 -8.60 15.61 32.04
CA ASP A 80 -9.33 14.96 33.15
C ASP A 80 -8.47 14.79 34.41
N TYR A 81 -7.18 14.50 34.23
CA TYR A 81 -6.22 14.35 35.33
C TYR A 81 -5.45 15.63 35.69
N GLY A 82 -5.75 16.77 35.04
CA GLY A 82 -5.08 18.05 35.30
C GLY A 82 -3.58 18.08 34.98
N VAL A 83 -3.12 17.24 34.05
CA VAL A 83 -1.73 17.15 33.60
C VAL A 83 -1.57 17.92 32.29
N GLU A 84 -0.43 18.58 32.07
CA GLU A 84 -0.18 19.23 30.78
C GLU A 84 -0.15 18.20 29.64
N PRO A 85 -0.80 18.47 28.49
CA PRO A 85 -0.74 17.60 27.33
C PRO A 85 0.69 17.56 26.81
N LYS A 86 1.42 16.49 27.14
CA LYS A 86 2.74 16.23 26.58
C LYS A 86 2.60 15.21 25.46
N GLU A 87 3.33 15.41 24.37
CA GLU A 87 3.51 14.34 23.38
C GLU A 87 4.08 13.11 24.09
N THR A 88 3.20 12.13 24.32
CA THR A 88 3.58 10.92 25.03
C THR A 88 4.33 10.03 24.05
N LYS A 89 5.65 10.20 24.01
CA LYS A 89 6.58 9.32 23.29
C LYS A 89 6.61 7.97 24.01
N GLY A 90 6.01 6.95 23.39
CA GLY A 90 6.02 5.61 23.97
C GLY A 90 5.05 4.65 23.31
N ASN A 91 5.22 3.37 23.63
CA ASN A 91 4.31 2.31 23.21
C ASN A 91 3.00 2.40 24.01
N ARG A 92 1.86 2.29 23.34
CA ARG A 92 0.53 2.41 23.95
C ARG A 92 -0.38 1.31 23.44
N THR A 93 -1.31 0.90 24.30
CA THR A 93 -2.31 -0.12 23.98
C THR A 93 -3.68 0.38 24.42
N PHE A 94 -4.59 0.50 23.46
CA PHE A 94 -5.99 0.85 23.66
C PHE A 94 -6.83 -0.40 23.46
N THR A 95 -7.71 -0.69 24.41
CA THR A 95 -8.62 -1.84 24.32
C THR A 95 -10.05 -1.32 24.45
N SER A 96 -10.92 -1.78 23.56
CA SER A 96 -12.35 -1.53 23.61
C SER A 96 -12.97 -1.99 24.93
N PHE A 97 -14.09 -1.39 25.31
CA PHE A 97 -14.77 -1.68 26.58
C PHE A 97 -15.23 -3.14 26.72
N ASP A 98 -15.71 -3.74 25.63
CA ASP A 98 -16.06 -5.17 25.56
C ASP A 98 -14.83 -6.10 25.56
N GLY A 99 -13.64 -5.52 25.44
CA GLY A 99 -12.37 -6.24 25.43
C GLY A 99 -12.13 -7.03 24.15
N LEU A 100 -12.87 -6.82 23.05
CA LEU A 100 -12.78 -7.65 21.84
C LEU A 100 -11.89 -7.05 20.74
N LEU A 101 -11.66 -5.73 20.80
CA LEU A 101 -10.84 -4.96 19.86
C LEU A 101 -9.68 -4.29 20.60
N GLN A 102 -8.52 -4.22 19.96
CA GLN A 102 -7.33 -3.60 20.52
C GLN A 102 -6.49 -2.90 19.45
N VAL A 103 -6.04 -1.69 19.76
CA VAL A 103 -5.11 -0.90 18.94
C VAL A 103 -3.82 -0.70 19.72
N LYS A 104 -2.68 -1.08 19.15
CA LYS A 104 -1.35 -0.85 19.71
C LYS A 104 -0.58 0.15 18.87
N VAL A 105 -0.06 1.17 19.52
CA VAL A 105 0.92 2.08 18.96
C VAL A 105 2.28 1.64 19.47
N ALA A 106 3.22 1.36 18.57
CA ALA A 106 4.61 1.12 18.91
C ALA A 106 5.50 2.16 18.23
N VAL A 107 6.44 2.72 18.96
CA VAL A 107 7.46 3.62 18.40
C VAL A 107 8.77 2.86 18.35
N SER A 108 9.31 2.63 17.16
CA SER A 108 10.66 2.12 17.00
C SER A 108 11.58 3.27 16.64
N GLU A 109 12.61 3.48 17.45
CA GLU A 109 13.70 4.36 17.10
C GLU A 109 14.57 3.69 16.03
N ARG A 110 14.98 4.50 15.05
CA ARG A 110 15.98 4.12 14.07
C ARG A 110 17.33 4.56 14.61
N ILE A 111 18.13 3.57 14.96
CA ILE A 111 19.49 3.77 15.46
C ILE A 111 20.47 3.64 14.29
N VAL A 112 21.44 4.53 14.24
CA VAL A 112 22.63 4.47 13.38
C VAL A 112 23.86 4.59 14.26
N LEU A 113 24.95 3.94 13.85
CA LEU A 113 26.23 4.00 14.54
C LEU A 113 27.12 5.05 13.88
N GLY A 114 27.70 5.93 14.68
CA GLY A 114 28.58 7.01 14.29
C GLY A 114 30.02 6.57 14.05
N PRO A 115 30.90 7.52 13.70
CA PRO A 115 32.31 7.26 13.40
C PRO A 115 33.11 6.66 14.57
N GLU A 116 32.63 6.84 15.81
CA GLU A 116 33.23 6.30 17.04
C GLU A 116 33.29 4.76 17.01
N LEU A 117 32.45 4.11 16.19
CA LEU A 117 32.48 2.67 15.96
C LEU A 117 33.84 2.19 15.41
N GLN A 118 34.55 3.04 14.67
CA GLN A 118 35.89 2.70 14.17
C GLN A 118 36.90 2.54 15.31
N ALA A 119 36.78 3.33 16.39
CA ALA A 119 37.62 3.18 17.58
C ALA A 119 37.32 1.85 18.30
N ALA A 120 36.03 1.48 18.41
CA ALA A 120 35.63 0.17 18.96
C ALA A 120 36.25 -0.98 18.13
N LYS A 121 36.20 -0.89 16.80
CA LYS A 121 36.82 -1.87 15.91
C LYS A 121 38.33 -2.01 16.16
N THR A 122 39.04 -0.90 16.33
CA THR A 122 40.49 -0.94 16.61
C THR A 122 40.81 -1.65 17.92
N VAL A 123 40.03 -1.39 18.98
CA VAL A 123 40.20 -2.09 20.27
C VAL A 123 39.99 -3.59 20.09
N LEU A 124 38.91 -3.98 19.40
CA LEU A 124 38.59 -5.39 19.17
C LEU A 124 39.64 -6.10 18.30
N ASP A 125 40.09 -5.46 17.21
CA ASP A 125 41.15 -6.00 16.35
C ASP A 125 42.45 -6.22 17.13
N SER A 126 42.78 -5.34 18.10
CA SER A 126 43.97 -5.50 18.95
C SER A 126 43.84 -6.70 19.89
N LEU A 127 42.69 -6.90 20.54
CA LEU A 127 42.42 -8.06 21.39
C LEU A 127 42.53 -9.38 20.61
N ILE A 128 41.98 -9.42 19.40
CA ILE A 128 41.97 -10.63 18.57
C ILE A 128 43.38 -10.98 18.12
N ARG A 129 44.20 -10.00 17.72
CA ARG A 129 45.60 -10.24 17.33
C ARG A 129 46.43 -10.80 18.47
N GLU A 130 46.25 -10.25 19.68
CA GLU A 130 47.00 -10.71 20.86
C GLU A 130 46.55 -12.09 21.35
N ARG A 131 45.25 -12.41 21.26
CA ARG A 131 44.73 -13.76 21.56
C ARG A 131 44.85 -14.72 20.37
N GLY A 132 45.54 -14.33 19.30
CA GLY A 132 45.53 -14.96 17.97
C GLY A 132 46.02 -16.41 17.88
N THR A 133 46.57 -17.00 18.93
CA THR A 133 46.81 -18.45 19.01
C THR A 133 45.59 -19.15 19.62
N GLY A 134 44.63 -19.53 18.78
CA GLY A 134 43.50 -20.39 19.16
C GLY A 134 42.09 -19.81 18.98
N VAL A 135 41.93 -18.64 18.36
CA VAL A 135 40.59 -18.12 18.02
C VAL A 135 40.00 -18.92 16.87
N ASP A 136 38.79 -19.47 17.07
CA ASP A 136 38.05 -20.18 16.05
C ASP A 136 37.82 -19.28 14.81
N PRO A 137 38.27 -19.69 13.60
CA PRO A 137 38.04 -18.96 12.35
C PRO A 137 36.55 -18.61 12.10
N PHE A 138 35.62 -19.43 12.60
CA PHE A 138 34.19 -19.16 12.54
C PHE A 138 33.79 -17.94 13.37
N LEU A 139 34.32 -17.82 14.60
CA LEU A 139 34.07 -16.67 15.47
C LEU A 139 34.65 -15.38 14.87
N MET A 140 35.83 -15.46 14.24
CA MET A 140 36.43 -14.33 13.54
C MET A 140 35.55 -13.86 12.38
N THR A 141 34.97 -14.78 11.62
CA THR A 141 34.07 -14.48 10.51
C THR A 141 32.80 -13.77 10.98
N LEU A 142 32.22 -14.20 12.12
CA LEU A 142 31.05 -13.55 12.70
C LEU A 142 31.35 -12.11 13.17
N ILE A 143 32.52 -11.89 13.79
CA ILE A 143 32.96 -10.55 14.21
C ILE A 143 33.18 -9.64 13.02
N GLN A 144 33.91 -10.10 11.99
CA GLN A 144 34.13 -9.32 10.77
C GLN A 144 32.82 -8.97 10.08
N ARG A 145 31.84 -9.89 10.08
CA ARG A 145 30.51 -9.65 9.53
C ARG A 145 29.72 -8.62 10.32
N ALA A 146 29.87 -8.58 11.65
CA ALA A 146 29.23 -7.58 12.51
C ALA A 146 29.70 -6.14 12.21
N PHE A 147 30.95 -5.96 11.76
CA PHE A 147 31.51 -4.66 11.35
C PHE A 147 31.47 -4.44 9.83
N LYS A 148 30.93 -5.39 9.06
CA LYS A 148 30.84 -5.26 7.61
C LYS A 148 29.73 -4.27 7.27
N VAL A 149 30.11 -3.30 6.45
CA VAL A 149 29.20 -2.31 5.88
C VAL A 149 28.40 -3.00 4.76
N ASP A 150 27.07 -2.96 4.82
CA ASP A 150 26.20 -3.46 3.75
C ASP A 150 26.26 -2.56 2.50
N GLN A 151 25.55 -2.93 1.44
CA GLN A 151 25.53 -2.19 0.17
C GLN A 151 24.95 -0.77 0.31
N GLU A 152 24.25 -0.46 1.41
CA GLU A 152 23.70 0.86 1.72
C GLU A 152 24.58 1.67 2.69
N GLY A 153 25.78 1.19 3.03
CA GLY A 153 26.66 1.90 3.96
C GLY A 153 26.38 1.64 5.43
N LYS A 154 25.56 0.64 5.80
CA LYS A 154 25.11 0.41 7.18
C LYS A 154 25.71 -0.85 7.79
N VAL A 155 26.01 -0.75 9.07
CA VAL A 155 26.56 -1.85 9.88
C VAL A 155 25.43 -2.55 10.63
N ASP A 156 25.55 -3.85 10.90
CA ASP A 156 24.54 -4.59 11.67
C ASP A 156 24.55 -4.16 13.15
N VAL A 157 23.69 -3.19 13.45
CA VAL A 157 23.50 -2.62 14.80
C VAL A 157 23.16 -3.73 15.81
N ARG A 158 22.41 -4.76 15.42
CA ARG A 158 22.03 -5.84 16.35
C ARG A 158 23.24 -6.65 16.76
N SER A 159 24.10 -7.01 15.81
CA SER A 159 25.33 -7.75 16.10
C SER A 159 26.29 -6.96 16.97
N ILE A 160 26.46 -5.66 16.71
CA ILE A 160 27.34 -4.81 17.52
C ILE A 160 26.82 -4.65 18.95
N LEU A 161 25.52 -4.39 19.11
CA LEU A 161 24.91 -4.32 20.44
C LEU A 161 24.91 -5.69 21.16
N ALA A 162 24.89 -6.80 20.43
CA ALA A 162 25.05 -8.13 21.01
C ALA A 162 26.49 -8.35 21.51
N LEU A 163 27.51 -7.95 20.73
CA LEU A 163 28.92 -7.99 21.14
C LEU A 163 29.15 -7.17 22.41
N ARG A 164 28.61 -5.95 22.48
CA ARG A 164 28.69 -5.10 23.68
C ARG A 164 28.19 -5.80 24.96
N ARG A 165 27.18 -6.66 24.85
CA ARG A 165 26.58 -7.35 26.02
C ARG A 165 27.42 -8.51 26.54
N MET A 166 28.47 -8.92 25.83
CA MET A 166 29.33 -10.03 26.24
C MET A 166 30.17 -9.62 27.46
N GLN A 167 30.36 -10.57 28.37
CA GLN A 167 31.32 -10.44 29.47
C GLN A 167 32.67 -10.91 28.97
N VAL A 168 33.62 -9.97 28.86
CA VAL A 168 34.99 -10.24 28.45
C VAL A 168 35.92 -9.71 29.53
N ASP A 169 36.77 -10.59 30.06
CA ASP A 169 37.79 -10.24 31.03
C ASP A 169 39.04 -9.72 30.29
N ASP A 170 39.01 -8.43 29.94
CA ASP A 170 40.13 -7.67 29.37
C ASP A 170 40.02 -6.19 29.79
N PRO A 171 41.11 -5.54 30.23
CA PRO A 171 41.08 -4.16 30.70
C PRO A 171 40.68 -3.14 29.63
N ARG A 172 40.77 -3.47 28.33
CA ARG A 172 40.36 -2.60 27.22
C ARG A 172 38.89 -2.76 26.83
N TRP A 173 38.22 -3.81 27.32
CA TRP A 173 36.81 -4.07 27.00
C TRP A 173 35.86 -2.95 27.43
N PRO A 174 36.06 -2.27 28.57
CA PRO A 174 35.27 -1.09 28.91
C PRO A 174 35.37 0.03 27.88
N ASP A 175 36.55 0.24 27.29
CA ASP A 175 36.75 1.24 26.23
C ASP A 175 36.03 0.88 24.93
N PHE A 176 36.00 -0.41 24.60
CA PHE A 176 35.18 -0.94 23.50
C PHE A 176 33.70 -0.66 23.71
N CYS A 177 33.17 -0.98 24.90
CA CYS A 177 31.77 -0.74 25.25
C CYS A 177 31.43 0.76 25.20
N ARG A 178 32.31 1.62 25.74
CA ARG A 178 32.16 3.07 25.70
C ARG A 178 32.14 3.62 24.27
N ALA A 179 33.07 3.18 23.42
CA ALA A 179 33.10 3.60 22.02
C ALA A 179 31.83 3.19 21.25
N ILE A 180 31.24 2.03 21.57
CA ILE A 180 29.94 1.65 21.03
C ILE A 180 28.85 2.59 21.54
N ASP A 181 28.79 2.88 22.84
CA ASP A 181 27.78 3.76 23.43
C ASP A 181 27.84 5.17 22.84
N ASP A 182 29.04 5.74 22.71
CA ASP A 182 29.26 7.05 22.11
C ASP A 182 28.90 7.07 20.61
N SER A 183 28.98 5.92 19.94
CA SER A 183 28.58 5.79 18.53
C SER A 183 27.06 5.72 18.32
N VAL A 184 26.27 5.37 19.34
CA VAL A 184 24.82 5.17 19.16
C VAL A 184 24.11 6.51 18.95
N ARG A 185 23.49 6.67 17.78
CA ARG A 185 22.72 7.87 17.41
C ARG A 185 21.31 7.50 16.99
N VAL A 186 20.31 8.15 17.59
CA VAL A 186 18.91 8.05 17.15
C VAL A 186 18.70 9.05 16.00
N VAL A 187 18.52 8.54 14.79
CA VAL A 187 18.38 9.37 13.57
C VAL A 187 16.94 9.55 13.13
N GLY A 188 15.99 8.92 13.83
CA GLY A 188 14.57 9.08 13.59
C GLY A 188 13.76 8.07 14.38
N SER A 189 12.43 8.18 14.30
CA SER A 189 11.50 7.24 14.90
C SER A 189 10.40 6.89 13.90
N LYS A 190 10.08 5.62 13.77
CA LYS A 190 8.93 5.15 13.00
C LYS A 190 7.85 4.65 13.95
N ARG A 191 6.66 5.21 13.81
CA ARG A 191 5.47 4.79 14.55
C ARG A 191 4.77 3.67 13.77
N TYR A 192 4.35 2.64 14.48
CA TYR A 192 3.69 1.46 13.96
C TYR A 192 2.34 1.33 14.67
N ILE A 193 1.27 1.28 13.90
CA ILE A 193 -0.08 0.99 14.38
C ILE A 193 -0.34 -0.48 14.11
N ARG A 194 -0.75 -1.23 15.14
CA ARG A 194 -1.16 -2.63 15.04
C ARG A 194 -2.58 -2.78 15.56
N ILE A 195 -3.42 -3.47 14.80
CA ILE A 195 -4.82 -3.66 15.13
C ILE A 195 -5.05 -5.14 15.42
N TYR A 196 -5.81 -5.42 16.46
CA TYR A 196 -6.13 -6.76 16.89
C TYR A 196 -7.62 -6.90 17.15
N ARG A 197 -8.13 -8.11 16.93
CA ARG A 197 -9.49 -8.53 17.27
C ARG A 197 -9.48 -9.93 17.86
N ARG A 198 -10.50 -10.25 18.66
CA ARG A 198 -10.77 -11.61 19.13
C ARG A 198 -12.29 -11.84 19.20
N PRO A 199 -12.77 -13.09 19.01
CA PRO A 199 -14.19 -13.38 18.99
C PRO A 199 -14.86 -13.34 20.37
N ASN A 200 -14.10 -13.56 21.44
CA ASN A 200 -14.60 -13.51 22.82
C ASN A 200 -13.45 -13.14 23.80
N PRO A 201 -13.76 -12.78 25.06
CA PRO A 201 -12.75 -12.31 26.02
C PRO A 201 -11.69 -13.34 26.45
N GLN A 202 -11.90 -14.63 26.19
CA GLN A 202 -10.94 -15.70 26.51
C GLN A 202 -10.11 -16.14 25.30
N ALA A 203 -10.48 -15.71 24.09
CA ALA A 203 -9.77 -16.05 22.89
C ALA A 203 -8.47 -15.27 22.73
N ASN A 204 -7.53 -15.87 22.01
CA ASN A 204 -6.28 -15.22 21.62
C ASN A 204 -6.54 -14.05 20.67
N TRP A 205 -5.68 -13.04 20.75
CA TRP A 205 -5.69 -11.92 19.82
C TRP A 205 -5.27 -12.37 18.42
N SER A 206 -6.07 -12.00 17.42
CA SER A 206 -5.72 -12.11 16.01
C SER A 206 -5.40 -10.73 15.46
N MET A 207 -4.28 -10.60 14.75
CA MET A 207 -3.92 -9.34 14.09
C MET A 207 -4.86 -9.11 12.89
N VAL A 208 -5.25 -7.86 12.67
CA VAL A 208 -5.87 -7.43 11.41
C VAL A 208 -4.72 -6.97 10.50
N PRO A 209 -4.34 -7.76 9.48
CA PRO A 209 -3.22 -7.44 8.61
C PRO A 209 -3.57 -6.25 7.71
N LEU A 210 -2.59 -5.36 7.52
CA LEU A 210 -2.66 -4.22 6.59
C LEU A 210 -1.60 -4.35 5.48
N ASP A 211 -0.77 -5.38 5.52
CA ASP A 211 0.20 -5.72 4.49
C ASP A 211 -0.35 -6.81 3.56
N LEU A 212 0.00 -6.73 2.27
CA LEU A 212 -0.51 -7.65 1.25
C LEU A 212 -0.10 -9.11 1.46
N ALA A 213 1.01 -9.36 2.16
CA ALA A 213 1.53 -10.72 2.36
C ALA A 213 0.75 -11.50 3.42
N ALA A 214 0.21 -10.81 4.43
CA ALA A 214 -0.55 -11.41 5.52
C ALA A 214 -2.07 -11.40 5.30
N VAL A 215 -2.59 -10.74 4.26
CA VAL A 215 -4.02 -10.68 3.96
C VAL A 215 -4.48 -11.93 3.22
N GLU A 216 -5.44 -12.67 3.80
CA GLU A 216 -6.07 -13.82 3.16
C GLU A 216 -7.27 -13.41 2.29
N PRO A 217 -7.35 -13.85 1.01
CA PRO A 217 -8.49 -13.60 0.14
C PRO A 217 -9.69 -14.47 0.55
N THR A 218 -10.40 -14.03 1.59
CA THR A 218 -11.63 -14.69 2.06
C THR A 218 -12.87 -14.15 1.35
N PRO A 219 -13.94 -14.95 1.17
CA PRO A 219 -15.20 -14.46 0.58
C PRO A 219 -15.74 -13.20 1.28
N ALA A 220 -15.64 -13.15 2.61
CA ALA A 220 -16.02 -11.98 3.40
C ALA A 220 -15.18 -10.72 3.08
N ALA A 221 -13.93 -10.85 2.62
CA ALA A 221 -13.12 -9.72 2.19
C ALA A 221 -13.63 -9.11 0.87
N PHE A 222 -14.13 -9.95 -0.05
CA PHE A 222 -14.76 -9.51 -1.29
C PHE A 222 -16.15 -8.90 -1.06
N GLU A 223 -16.90 -9.40 -0.08
CA GLU A 223 -18.22 -8.87 0.29
C GLU A 223 -18.15 -7.54 1.06
N ARG A 224 -17.13 -7.35 1.91
CA ARG A 224 -16.99 -6.15 2.76
C ARG A 224 -16.78 -4.83 2.00
N ARG A 225 -16.50 -4.85 0.69
CA ARG A 225 -15.82 -3.72 0.05
C ARG A 225 -16.15 -3.38 -1.39
N SER A 226 -17.22 -3.88 -2.00
CA SER A 226 -17.32 -3.69 -3.44
C SER A 226 -17.92 -2.32 -3.85
N LEU A 227 -17.51 -1.20 -3.23
CA LEU A 227 -17.77 0.16 -3.73
C LEU A 227 -17.08 0.35 -5.10
N ARG A 228 -15.91 -0.28 -5.29
CA ARG A 228 -15.25 -0.41 -6.59
C ARG A 228 -16.05 -1.24 -7.60
N ARG A 229 -16.69 -2.33 -7.14
CA ARG A 229 -17.57 -3.13 -8.00
C ARG A 229 -18.89 -2.41 -8.26
N GLN A 230 -19.38 -1.58 -7.34
CA GLN A 230 -20.50 -0.68 -7.60
C GLN A 230 -20.14 0.33 -8.68
N VAL A 231 -18.91 0.90 -8.64
CA VAL A 231 -18.40 1.77 -9.71
C VAL A 231 -18.23 0.99 -11.02
N GLU A 232 -17.61 -0.19 -11.02
CA GLU A 232 -17.43 -1.03 -12.22
C GLU A 232 -18.76 -1.53 -12.80
N GLU A 233 -19.73 -1.90 -11.96
CA GLU A 233 -21.10 -2.26 -12.36
C GLU A 233 -21.82 -1.03 -12.93
N THR A 234 -21.65 0.15 -12.33
CA THR A 234 -22.21 1.41 -12.84
C THR A 234 -21.59 1.80 -14.19
N GLU A 235 -20.27 1.65 -14.35
CA GLU A 235 -19.57 1.91 -15.61
C GLU A 235 -19.98 0.92 -16.70
N GLN A 236 -20.13 -0.37 -16.37
CA GLN A 236 -20.65 -1.38 -17.29
C GLN A 236 -22.10 -1.11 -17.68
N LEU A 237 -22.95 -0.69 -16.74
CA LEU A 237 -24.32 -0.28 -17.01
C LEU A 237 -24.38 0.95 -17.93
N ASN A 238 -23.57 1.98 -17.66
CA ASN A 238 -23.48 3.18 -18.48
C ASN A 238 -23.00 2.87 -19.91
N THR A 239 -22.01 1.99 -20.06
CA THR A 239 -21.50 1.58 -21.37
C THR A 239 -22.56 0.82 -22.18
N ARG A 240 -23.30 -0.10 -21.54
CA ARG A 240 -24.41 -0.82 -22.19
C ARG A 240 -25.56 0.12 -22.55
N LEU A 241 -25.88 1.09 -21.69
CA LEU A 241 -26.90 2.08 -21.96
C LEU A 241 -26.54 2.93 -23.19
N ALA A 242 -25.28 3.39 -23.26
CA ALA A 242 -24.79 4.19 -24.38
C ALA A 242 -24.88 3.43 -25.72
N ASP A 243 -24.46 2.16 -25.76
CA ASP A 243 -24.53 1.32 -26.96
C ASP A 243 -25.98 1.10 -27.44
N LEU A 244 -26.92 0.87 -26.52
CA LEU A 244 -28.34 0.68 -26.89
C LEU A 244 -28.98 1.97 -27.41
N LEU A 245 -28.68 3.12 -26.79
CA LEU A 245 -29.19 4.42 -27.23
C LEU A 245 -28.60 4.84 -28.57
N ASP A 246 -27.30 4.59 -28.80
CA ASP A 246 -26.63 4.87 -30.06
C ASP A 246 -27.25 4.05 -31.22
N ARG A 247 -27.49 2.75 -30.99
CA ARG A 247 -28.20 1.89 -31.97
C ARG A 247 -29.63 2.36 -32.23
N ALA A 248 -30.36 2.78 -31.20
CA ALA A 248 -31.70 3.33 -31.37
C ALA A 248 -31.69 4.61 -32.21
N LEU A 249 -30.73 5.51 -31.96
CA LEU A 249 -30.54 6.73 -32.74
C LEU A 249 -30.19 6.45 -34.21
N MET A 250 -29.35 5.43 -34.49
CA MET A 250 -29.08 5.01 -35.86
C MET A 250 -30.36 4.57 -36.59
N HIS A 251 -31.23 3.80 -35.93
CA HIS A 251 -32.51 3.38 -36.51
C HIS A 251 -33.52 4.52 -36.69
N LEU A 252 -33.41 5.62 -35.93
CA LEU A 252 -34.29 6.79 -36.06
C LEU A 252 -33.77 7.83 -37.06
N SER A 253 -32.46 7.85 -37.32
CA SER A 253 -31.82 8.87 -38.16
C SER A 253 -31.66 8.47 -39.63
N LEU A 254 -31.82 7.19 -39.98
CA LEU A 254 -31.72 6.68 -41.35
C LEU A 254 -33.07 6.74 -42.08
N GLU A 255 -33.08 7.22 -43.33
CA GLU A 255 -34.26 7.11 -44.20
C GLU A 255 -34.58 5.62 -44.46
N GLY A 256 -35.75 5.16 -43.99
CA GLY A 256 -36.14 3.74 -44.00
C GLY A 256 -35.76 2.95 -42.75
N GLY A 257 -35.32 3.62 -41.69
CA GLY A 257 -35.01 3.01 -40.40
C GLY A 257 -36.23 2.38 -39.71
N ASN A 258 -36.00 1.26 -39.01
CA ASN A 258 -37.06 0.51 -38.35
C ASN A 258 -37.40 1.13 -36.98
N THR A 259 -38.49 1.90 -36.94
CA THR A 259 -39.00 2.58 -35.73
C THR A 259 -39.42 1.62 -34.62
N GLU A 260 -39.79 0.38 -34.97
CA GLU A 260 -40.17 -0.67 -34.00
C GLU A 260 -38.92 -1.18 -33.26
N VAL A 261 -37.83 -1.42 -33.99
CA VAL A 261 -36.53 -1.80 -33.40
C VAL A 261 -35.95 -0.68 -32.54
N ALA A 262 -36.08 0.59 -32.96
CA ALA A 262 -35.67 1.72 -32.14
C ALA A 262 -36.46 1.80 -30.81
N ARG A 263 -37.78 1.57 -30.86
CA ARG A 263 -38.62 1.54 -29.66
C ARG A 263 -38.20 0.41 -28.71
N ASP A 264 -37.91 -0.79 -29.22
CA ASP A 264 -37.46 -1.93 -28.40
C ASP A 264 -36.10 -1.70 -27.74
N LEU A 265 -35.16 -1.05 -28.42
CA LEU A 265 -33.86 -0.69 -27.87
C LEU A 265 -33.97 0.38 -26.77
N ILE A 266 -34.86 1.36 -26.95
CA ILE A 266 -35.19 2.37 -25.93
C ILE A 266 -35.86 1.71 -24.73
N ALA A 267 -36.84 0.83 -24.95
CA ALA A 267 -37.50 0.07 -23.88
C ALA A 267 -36.50 -0.79 -23.09
N SER A 268 -35.55 -1.42 -23.77
CA SER A 268 -34.50 -2.21 -23.13
C SER A 268 -33.52 -1.36 -22.34
N SER A 269 -33.24 -0.13 -22.78
CA SER A 269 -32.45 0.86 -22.03
C SER A 269 -33.17 1.34 -20.76
N LEU A 270 -34.48 1.59 -20.84
CA LEU A 270 -35.29 1.98 -19.68
C LEU A 270 -35.38 0.85 -18.64
N ARG A 271 -35.51 -0.40 -19.07
CA ARG A 271 -35.46 -1.58 -18.20
C ARG A 271 -34.11 -1.71 -17.48
N LEU A 272 -32.99 -1.43 -18.16
CA LEU A 272 -31.66 -1.43 -17.54
C LEU A 272 -31.49 -0.36 -16.46
N LEU A 273 -32.19 0.76 -16.56
CA LEU A 273 -32.22 1.82 -15.54
C LEU A 273 -33.26 1.57 -14.43
N GLY A 274 -34.02 0.49 -14.50
CA GLY A 274 -35.13 0.22 -13.58
C GLY A 274 -36.30 1.20 -13.71
N ILE A 275 -36.39 1.92 -14.83
CA ILE A 275 -37.45 2.89 -15.10
C ILE A 275 -38.62 2.15 -15.78
N PRO A 276 -39.82 2.13 -15.18
CA PRO A 276 -40.98 1.50 -15.82
C PRO A 276 -41.41 2.27 -17.07
N GLU A 277 -41.72 1.55 -18.15
CA GLU A 277 -42.25 2.14 -19.38
C GLU A 277 -43.56 2.88 -19.10
N ARG A 278 -43.56 4.20 -19.27
CA ARG A 278 -44.78 5.02 -19.21
C ARG A 278 -45.39 5.18 -20.59
N ILE A 279 -45.92 4.11 -21.19
CA ILE A 279 -46.91 4.23 -22.26
C ILE A 279 -47.99 3.15 -22.06
N GLN A 280 -49.11 3.56 -21.45
CA GLN A 280 -50.38 2.87 -21.67
C GLN A 280 -50.78 3.08 -23.13
N ALA A 281 -51.30 2.01 -23.72
CA ALA A 281 -51.96 2.00 -25.02
C ALA A 281 -52.86 3.23 -25.18
N GLY A 282 -52.56 4.06 -26.18
CA GLY A 282 -53.53 5.01 -26.71
C GLY A 282 -54.71 4.21 -27.24
N SER A 283 -55.82 4.27 -26.51
CA SER A 283 -57.12 3.76 -26.89
C SER A 283 -57.47 4.18 -28.31
N GLN A 284 -57.85 3.22 -29.15
CA GLN A 284 -58.78 3.49 -30.22
C GLN A 284 -60.05 4.08 -29.60
N GLY A 285 -60.40 5.29 -30.03
CA GLY A 285 -61.58 6.03 -29.65
C GLY A 285 -61.98 6.93 -30.80
N GLU A 286 -62.88 6.42 -31.62
CA GLU A 286 -63.91 7.08 -32.44
C GLU A 286 -63.51 8.24 -33.38
N GLY A 287 -63.73 7.96 -34.67
CA GLY A 287 -63.79 8.89 -35.79
C GLY A 287 -64.14 8.12 -37.06
#